data_AF-A0AAV3UBE5-F1
#
_entry.id   AF-A0AAV3UBE5-F1
#
_cell.length_a   1.000
_cell.length_b   1.000
_cell.length_c   1.000
_cell.angle_alpha   90.00
_cell.angle_beta   90.00
_cell.angle_gamma   90.00
#
_symmetry.space_group_name_H-M   'P 1'
#
loop_
_entity.id
_entity.type
_entity.pdbx_description
1 polymer ?
#
loop_
_entity_poly.entity_id
_entity_poly.type
_entity_poly.pdbx_seq_one_letter_code
_entity_poly.pdbx_strand_id
1 'polypeptide(L)'
;MDIRNHPDAPDFSELQDVVVEPIPQTEIEARRADGELLVEDNVRQRDDLNVVAYISGDRDASRTDNIGIPYYRLTQLFGTPQFPELQAGEDISGRTDATFKYLFRVTYKGNHDELPTKWLMTVHDSHVRFAASVAEWRDEATEFTADSKLALTTYTLALQLVLEPVECVYEDMLF
;
A
#
# COMPACT_ATOMS: atom_id res chain seq x y z
N MET A 1 16.95 4.73 3.54
CA MET A 1 16.82 4.45 4.98
C MET A 1 15.63 3.52 5.20
N ASP A 2 15.65 2.63 6.21
CA ASP A 2 14.46 1.83 6.54
C ASP A 2 13.35 2.76 7.07
N ILE A 3 12.14 2.66 6.54
CA ILE A 3 10.97 3.43 6.97
C ILE A 3 10.71 3.31 8.48
N ARG A 4 10.96 2.14 9.08
CA ARG A 4 10.80 1.91 10.54
C ARG A 4 11.80 2.68 11.41
N ASN A 5 12.86 3.19 10.79
CA ASN A 5 13.90 4.00 11.44
C ASN A 5 13.85 5.47 10.99
N HIS A 6 12.84 5.86 10.19
CA HIS A 6 12.70 7.23 9.72
C HIS A 6 12.13 8.13 10.84
N PRO A 7 12.77 9.26 11.18
CA PRO A 7 12.38 10.08 12.34
C PRO A 7 10.98 10.69 12.22
N ASP A 8 10.56 10.99 10.99
CA ASP A 8 9.23 11.57 10.71
C ASP A 8 8.17 10.54 10.32
N ALA A 9 8.51 9.24 10.31
CA ALA A 9 7.52 8.19 10.08
C ALA A 9 6.84 7.83 11.40
N PRO A 10 5.52 7.62 11.42
CA PRO A 10 4.82 7.25 12.64
C PRO A 10 5.23 5.83 13.08
N ASP A 11 5.14 5.57 14.39
CA ASP A 11 5.21 4.21 14.91
C ASP A 11 3.90 3.45 14.61
N PHE A 12 3.97 2.12 14.51
CA PHE A 12 2.78 1.27 14.27
C PHE A 12 1.68 1.45 15.33
N SER A 13 2.05 1.78 16.58
CA SER A 13 1.08 2.07 17.64
C SER A 13 0.25 3.32 17.38
N GLU A 14 0.74 4.26 16.57
CA GLU A 14 0.01 5.49 16.22
C GLU A 14 -1.03 5.26 15.11
N LEU A 15 -0.99 4.10 14.45
CA LEU A 15 -1.86 3.74 13.33
C LEU A 15 -3.09 2.93 13.75
N GLN A 16 -3.33 2.75 15.06
CA GLN A 16 -4.44 1.91 15.58
C GLN A 16 -5.84 2.42 15.22
N ASP A 17 -5.99 3.73 14.98
CA ASP A 17 -7.27 4.36 14.60
C ASP A 17 -7.48 4.45 13.09
N VAL A 18 -6.67 3.73 12.30
CA VAL A 18 -6.78 3.69 10.84
C VAL A 18 -7.63 2.50 10.39
N VAL A 19 -8.61 2.75 9.52
CA VAL A 19 -9.36 1.71 8.81
C VAL A 19 -8.92 1.68 7.36
N VAL A 20 -8.62 0.49 6.86
CA VAL A 20 -8.20 0.26 5.46
C VAL A 20 -9.22 -0.64 4.77
N GLU A 21 -9.80 -0.16 3.68
CA GLU A 21 -10.82 -0.89 2.91
C GLU A 21 -10.38 -1.00 1.44
N PRO A 22 -10.43 -2.19 0.82
CA PRO A 22 -10.11 -2.31 -0.61
C PRO A 22 -11.17 -1.58 -1.45
N ILE A 23 -10.72 -0.82 -2.46
CA ILE A 23 -11.62 -0.25 -3.46
C ILE A 23 -12.07 -1.39 -4.39
N PRO A 24 -13.37 -1.63 -4.57
CA PRO A 24 -13.86 -2.70 -5.43
C PRO A 24 -13.53 -2.40 -6.91
N GLN A 25 -13.29 -3.46 -7.68
CA GLN A 25 -13.01 -3.37 -9.12
C GLN A 25 -14.07 -2.56 -9.89
N THR A 26 -15.35 -2.72 -9.54
CA THR A 26 -16.46 -1.98 -10.17
C THR A 26 -16.36 -0.47 -9.97
N GLU A 27 -15.81 0.00 -8.84
CA GLU A 27 -15.57 1.43 -8.61
C GLU A 27 -14.41 1.93 -9.49
N ILE A 28 -13.32 1.16 -9.61
CA ILE A 28 -12.17 1.48 -10.47
C ILE A 28 -12.61 1.60 -11.94
N GLU A 29 -13.40 0.63 -12.41
CA GLU A 29 -13.93 0.61 -13.78
C GLU A 29 -14.87 1.78 -14.05
N ALA A 30 -15.75 2.12 -13.10
CA ALA A 30 -16.65 3.26 -13.22
C ALA A 30 -15.87 4.58 -13.32
N ARG A 31 -14.90 4.82 -12.43
CA ARG A 31 -14.03 6.00 -12.46
C ARG A 31 -13.31 6.15 -13.81
N ARG A 32 -12.74 5.04 -14.32
CA ARG A 32 -12.08 5.03 -15.64
C ARG A 32 -13.07 5.30 -16.79
N ALA A 33 -14.29 4.77 -16.71
CA ALA A 33 -15.32 5.01 -17.71
C ALA A 33 -15.78 6.49 -17.75
N ASP A 34 -15.74 7.16 -16.60
CA ASP A 34 -15.99 8.60 -16.47
C ASP A 34 -14.82 9.47 -16.95
N GLY A 35 -13.71 8.85 -17.37
CA GLY A 35 -12.52 9.51 -17.88
C GLY A 35 -11.49 9.87 -16.81
N GLU A 36 -11.72 9.50 -15.55
CA GLU A 36 -10.78 9.75 -14.46
C GLU A 36 -9.57 8.80 -14.55
N LEU A 37 -8.42 9.35 -14.21
CA LEU A 37 -7.11 8.69 -14.18
C LEU A 37 -6.63 8.61 -12.73
N LEU A 38 -6.13 7.45 -12.33
CA LEU A 38 -5.50 7.29 -11.03
C LEU A 38 -4.05 7.79 -11.14
N VAL A 39 -3.74 8.86 -10.43
CA VAL A 39 -2.36 9.35 -10.28
C VAL A 39 -1.80 8.93 -8.93
N GLU A 40 -0.49 8.67 -8.88
CA GLU A 40 0.17 8.07 -7.72
C GLU A 40 1.48 8.82 -7.41
N ASP A 41 1.68 9.14 -6.12
CA ASP A 41 2.97 9.58 -5.57
C ASP A 41 3.68 8.39 -4.91
N ASN A 42 4.60 7.76 -5.64
CA ASN A 42 5.33 6.58 -5.18
C ASN A 42 6.39 6.97 -4.15
N VAL A 43 6.09 6.72 -2.88
CA VAL A 43 6.90 7.09 -1.72
C VAL A 43 8.31 6.51 -1.81
N ARG A 44 8.47 5.32 -2.39
CA ARG A 44 9.77 4.67 -2.55
C ARG A 44 10.66 5.38 -3.60
N GLN A 45 10.07 6.04 -4.59
CA GLN A 45 10.78 6.74 -5.67
C GLN A 45 11.08 8.20 -5.32
N ARG A 46 10.64 8.68 -4.16
CA ARG A 46 10.90 10.05 -3.68
C ARG A 46 12.33 10.21 -3.19
N ASP A 47 13.11 10.99 -3.93
CA ASP A 47 14.50 11.32 -3.60
C ASP A 47 14.63 12.10 -2.29
N ASP A 48 13.63 12.93 -1.94
CA ASP A 48 13.62 13.76 -0.73
C ASP A 48 13.39 12.93 0.55
N LEU A 49 12.64 11.83 0.47
CA LEU A 49 12.40 10.93 1.59
C LEU A 49 13.47 9.83 1.69
N ASN A 50 13.95 9.32 0.55
CA ASN A 50 14.97 8.28 0.47
C ASN A 50 14.68 7.07 1.40
N VAL A 51 13.44 6.58 1.35
CA VAL A 51 12.93 5.50 2.20
C VAL A 51 12.81 4.16 1.48
N VAL A 52 12.99 3.08 2.23
CA VAL A 52 12.83 1.69 1.80
C VAL A 52 12.13 0.94 2.93
N ALA A 53 11.25 0.00 2.59
CA ALA A 53 10.66 -0.92 3.55
C ALA A 53 11.25 -2.32 3.38
N TYR A 54 11.90 -2.83 4.42
CA TYR A 54 12.43 -4.20 4.43
C TYR A 54 11.37 -5.17 4.96
N ILE A 55 11.06 -6.20 4.17
CA ILE A 55 10.05 -7.20 4.53
C ILE A 55 10.70 -8.27 5.41
N SER A 56 10.83 -7.96 6.69
CA SER A 56 11.25 -8.88 7.73
C SER A 56 10.82 -8.34 9.09
N GLY A 57 10.49 -9.24 10.01
CA GLY A 57 10.20 -8.88 11.40
C GLY A 57 11.41 -8.28 12.13
N ASP A 58 12.63 -8.50 11.63
CA ASP A 58 13.86 -7.94 12.21
C ASP A 58 14.15 -6.53 11.70
N ARG A 59 14.55 -5.64 12.62
CA ARG A 59 14.92 -4.24 12.31
C ARG A 59 16.22 -4.13 11.48
N ASP A 60 17.10 -5.15 11.53
CA ASP A 60 18.39 -5.21 10.81
C ASP A 60 18.32 -5.89 9.43
N ALA A 61 17.12 -6.13 8.90
CA ALA A 61 16.87 -7.01 7.77
C ALA A 61 17.20 -6.43 6.38
N SER A 62 18.43 -5.94 6.22
CA SER A 62 19.04 -5.48 4.97
C SER A 62 19.09 -6.50 3.81
N ARG A 63 18.53 -7.71 3.98
CA ARG A 63 18.67 -8.86 3.06
C ARG A 63 17.37 -9.56 2.66
N THR A 64 16.21 -9.04 2.99
CA THR A 64 14.92 -9.70 2.71
C THR A 64 14.07 -8.93 1.70
N ASP A 65 14.61 -8.78 0.49
CA ASP A 65 13.86 -8.30 -0.69
C ASP A 65 12.96 -9.46 -1.20
N ASN A 66 11.94 -9.85 -0.43
CA ASN A 66 10.98 -10.88 -0.85
C ASN A 66 9.58 -10.28 -1.02
N ILE A 67 9.31 -9.82 -2.24
CA ILE A 67 8.03 -9.25 -2.63
C ILE A 67 6.87 -10.27 -2.68
N GLY A 68 7.19 -11.56 -2.67
CA GLY A 68 6.20 -12.63 -2.58
C GLY A 68 5.47 -12.67 -1.23
N ILE A 69 6.14 -12.28 -0.13
CA ILE A 69 5.51 -12.25 1.20
C ILE A 69 4.41 -11.17 1.26
N PRO A 70 4.65 -9.90 0.90
CA PRO A 70 3.61 -8.89 0.84
C PRO A 70 2.46 -9.28 -0.07
N TYR A 71 2.77 -9.78 -1.27
CA TYR A 71 1.73 -10.21 -2.20
C TYR A 71 0.84 -11.31 -1.62
N TYR A 72 1.44 -12.34 -1.00
CA TYR A 72 0.71 -13.42 -0.35
C TYR A 72 -0.18 -12.90 0.78
N ARG A 73 0.34 -11.99 1.63
CA ARG A 73 -0.41 -11.40 2.75
C ARG A 73 -1.60 -10.58 2.27
N LEU A 74 -1.41 -9.70 1.30
CA LEU A 74 -2.48 -8.92 0.71
C LEU A 74 -3.54 -9.84 0.08
N THR A 75 -3.11 -10.93 -0.55
CA THR A 75 -4.03 -11.94 -1.10
C THR A 75 -4.85 -12.62 -0.02
N GLN A 76 -4.24 -12.98 1.13
CA GLN A 76 -4.96 -13.59 2.25
C GLN A 76 -6.01 -12.65 2.86
N LEU A 77 -5.68 -11.37 2.97
CA LEU A 77 -6.53 -10.37 3.64
C LEU A 77 -7.64 -9.83 2.73
N PHE A 78 -7.33 -9.60 1.45
CA PHE A 78 -8.16 -8.80 0.55
C PHE A 78 -8.51 -9.52 -0.76
N GLY A 79 -8.05 -10.76 -0.95
CA GLY A 79 -8.22 -11.49 -2.21
C GLY A 79 -7.27 -11.00 -3.31
N THR A 80 -7.59 -11.29 -4.56
CA THR A 80 -6.75 -10.92 -5.72
C THR A 80 -6.71 -9.40 -5.93
N PRO A 81 -5.64 -8.85 -6.56
CA PRO A 81 -5.57 -7.45 -6.98
C PRO A 81 -6.83 -6.96 -7.70
N GLN A 82 -7.29 -5.73 -7.40
CA GLN A 82 -8.54 -5.19 -7.96
C GLN A 82 -8.40 -4.60 -9.37
N PHE A 83 -7.17 -4.34 -9.82
CA PHE A 83 -6.90 -3.86 -11.17
C PHE A 83 -7.00 -5.02 -12.17
N PRO A 84 -7.94 -4.97 -13.15
CA PRO A 84 -8.17 -6.06 -14.10
C PRO A 84 -6.89 -6.50 -14.82
N GLU A 85 -6.06 -5.54 -15.25
CA GLU A 85 -4.81 -5.78 -15.98
C GLU A 85 -3.73 -6.53 -15.15
N LEU A 86 -3.90 -6.59 -13.82
CA LEU A 86 -3.00 -7.26 -12.89
C LEU A 86 -3.56 -8.57 -12.34
N GLN A 87 -4.74 -9.01 -12.81
CA GLN A 87 -5.30 -10.31 -12.43
C GLN A 87 -4.46 -11.48 -12.96
N ALA A 88 -4.52 -12.61 -12.25
CA ALA A 88 -3.82 -13.83 -12.65
C ALA A 88 -4.53 -14.45 -13.86
N GLY A 89 -3.78 -14.72 -14.94
CA GLY A 89 -4.30 -15.31 -16.19
C GLY A 89 -4.50 -14.34 -17.35
N GLU A 90 -4.41 -13.03 -17.09
CA GLU A 90 -4.42 -11.99 -18.12
C GLU A 90 -3.07 -11.87 -18.85
N ASP A 91 -3.06 -11.27 -20.04
CA ASP A 91 -1.82 -11.03 -20.79
C ASP A 91 -0.88 -10.12 -20.00
N ILE A 92 0.29 -10.67 -19.64
CA ILE A 92 1.31 -10.01 -18.83
C ILE A 92 2.31 -9.20 -19.67
N SER A 93 2.16 -9.19 -21.00
CA SER A 93 3.11 -8.57 -21.93
C SER A 93 3.32 -7.07 -21.70
N GLY A 94 2.34 -6.37 -21.09
CA GLY A 94 2.41 -4.95 -20.74
C GLY A 94 2.96 -4.63 -19.34
N ARG A 95 3.30 -5.64 -18.51
CA ARG A 95 3.79 -5.42 -17.13
C ARG A 95 5.28 -5.06 -17.15
N THR A 96 5.60 -3.78 -17.16
CA THR A 96 7.01 -3.32 -17.16
C THR A 96 7.57 -3.08 -15.77
N ASP A 97 6.76 -2.53 -14.86
CA ASP A 97 7.29 -1.99 -13.58
C ASP A 97 6.64 -2.57 -12.31
N ALA A 98 5.45 -3.16 -12.44
CA ALA A 98 4.71 -3.79 -11.35
C ALA A 98 4.04 -5.10 -11.79
N THR A 99 4.03 -6.08 -10.91
CA THR A 99 3.40 -7.40 -11.06
C THR A 99 2.06 -7.50 -10.34
N PHE A 100 1.82 -6.72 -9.28
CA PHE A 100 0.53 -6.56 -8.61
C PHE A 100 0.33 -5.13 -8.09
N LYS A 101 -0.93 -4.73 -7.91
CA LYS A 101 -1.31 -3.47 -7.27
C LYS A 101 -2.66 -3.63 -6.59
N TYR A 102 -2.73 -3.19 -5.35
CA TYR A 102 -3.97 -3.05 -4.60
C TYR A 102 -4.28 -1.57 -4.44
N LEU A 103 -5.56 -1.20 -4.52
CA LEU A 103 -6.02 0.15 -4.21
C LEU A 103 -6.90 0.10 -2.96
N PHE A 104 -6.59 0.96 -2.00
CA PHE A 104 -7.29 1.05 -0.73
C PHE A 104 -7.83 2.46 -0.50
N ARG A 105 -9.00 2.52 0.14
CA ARG A 105 -9.48 3.68 0.85
C ARG A 105 -8.98 3.59 2.28
N VAL A 106 -8.28 4.63 2.73
CA VAL A 106 -7.86 4.75 4.12
C VAL A 106 -8.73 5.78 4.80
N THR A 107 -9.27 5.44 5.97
CA THR A 107 -10.04 6.34 6.83
C THR A 107 -9.37 6.42 8.19
N TYR A 108 -8.89 7.58 8.56
CA TYR A 108 -8.34 7.84 9.88
C TYR A 108 -9.44 8.37 10.82
N LYS A 109 -9.69 7.64 11.90
CA LYS A 109 -10.74 7.96 12.90
C LYS A 109 -10.20 8.73 14.10
N GLY A 110 -8.88 8.91 14.20
CA GLY A 110 -8.25 9.70 15.24
C GLY A 110 -8.51 11.20 15.08
N ASN A 111 -8.20 11.95 16.13
CA ASN A 111 -8.30 13.41 16.12
C ASN A 111 -6.92 14.00 15.85
N HIS A 112 -6.61 14.33 14.60
CA HIS A 112 -5.29 14.82 14.21
C HIS A 112 -5.42 15.90 13.14
N ASP A 113 -4.82 17.06 13.39
CA ASP A 113 -4.93 18.23 12.50
C ASP A 113 -3.98 18.14 11.29
N GLU A 114 -2.99 17.25 11.33
CA GLU A 114 -1.92 17.20 10.30
C GLU A 114 -2.09 16.07 9.26
N LEU A 115 -3.10 15.20 9.38
CA LEU A 115 -3.38 14.16 8.38
C LEU A 115 -4.82 14.28 7.87
N PRO A 116 -5.07 14.02 6.58
CA PRO A 116 -6.43 13.99 6.07
C PRO A 116 -7.22 12.86 6.71
N THR A 117 -8.51 13.08 6.97
CA THR A 117 -9.41 12.05 7.49
C THR A 117 -9.55 10.86 6.54
N LYS A 118 -9.41 11.09 5.23
CA LYS A 118 -9.49 10.06 4.20
C LYS A 118 -8.49 10.31 3.08
N TRP A 119 -7.86 9.26 2.58
CA TRP A 119 -7.02 9.29 1.38
C TRP A 119 -7.04 7.94 0.67
N LEU A 120 -6.50 7.90 -0.56
CA LEU A 120 -6.29 6.65 -1.28
C LEU A 120 -4.82 6.23 -1.15
N MET A 121 -4.62 4.94 -0.99
CA MET A 121 -3.31 4.31 -0.91
C MET A 121 -3.24 3.18 -1.91
N THR A 122 -2.15 3.08 -2.67
CA THR A 122 -1.83 1.85 -3.41
C THR A 122 -0.71 1.09 -2.73
N VAL A 123 -0.81 -0.23 -2.74
CA VAL A 123 0.26 -1.14 -2.32
C VAL A 123 0.61 -2.04 -3.50
N HIS A 124 1.87 -2.00 -3.91
CA HIS A 124 2.31 -2.64 -5.14
C HIS A 124 3.78 -3.03 -5.05
N ASP A 125 4.27 -3.73 -6.05
CA ASP A 125 5.69 -3.82 -6.30
C ASP A 125 6.17 -2.71 -7.24
N SER A 126 7.40 -2.26 -7.03
CA SER A 126 8.13 -1.34 -7.92
C SER A 126 9.50 -1.94 -8.16
N HIS A 127 9.72 -2.44 -9.37
CA HIS A 127 10.91 -3.20 -9.74
C HIS A 127 11.19 -4.37 -8.77
N VAL A 128 10.16 -5.17 -8.47
CA VAL A 128 10.23 -6.35 -7.58
C VAL A 128 10.54 -5.99 -6.11
N ARG A 129 10.31 -4.74 -5.71
CA ARG A 129 10.45 -4.28 -4.31
C ARG A 129 9.14 -3.73 -3.79
N PHE A 130 8.92 -3.88 -2.48
CA PHE A 130 7.71 -3.39 -1.84
C PHE A 130 7.62 -1.86 -1.93
N ALA A 131 6.49 -1.38 -2.43
CA ALA A 131 6.20 0.03 -2.60
C ALA A 131 4.76 0.33 -2.17
N ALA A 132 4.56 1.57 -1.73
CA ALA A 132 3.24 2.12 -1.54
C ALA A 132 3.23 3.55 -2.10
N SER A 133 2.06 3.97 -2.56
CA SER A 133 1.85 5.32 -3.07
C SER A 133 0.65 5.96 -2.40
N VAL A 134 0.69 7.28 -2.24
CA VAL A 134 -0.53 8.06 -2.04
C VAL A 134 -1.16 8.23 -3.42
N ALA A 135 -2.48 8.06 -3.53
CA ALA A 135 -3.17 8.10 -4.81
C ALA A 135 -4.32 9.12 -4.82
N GLU A 136 -4.67 9.59 -6.01
CA GLU A 136 -5.81 10.48 -6.25
C GLU A 136 -6.42 10.20 -7.63
N TRP A 137 -7.74 10.34 -7.76
CA TRP A 137 -8.41 10.35 -9.06
C TRP A 137 -8.39 11.76 -9.64
N ARG A 138 -8.01 11.89 -10.91
CA ARG A 138 -7.93 13.18 -11.62
C ARG A 138 -8.47 13.07 -13.03
N ASP A 139 -8.96 14.19 -13.55
CA ASP A 139 -9.42 14.27 -14.94
C ASP A 139 -8.26 14.25 -15.95
N GLU A 140 -7.04 14.55 -15.51
CA GLU A 140 -5.84 14.62 -16.36
C GLU A 140 -4.63 13.96 -15.68
N ALA A 141 -3.75 13.37 -16.50
CA ALA A 141 -2.49 12.75 -16.09
C ALA A 141 -1.45 13.82 -15.72
N THR A 142 -1.66 14.50 -14.60
CA THR A 142 -0.76 15.50 -14.03
C THR A 142 0.09 14.90 -12.93
N GLU A 143 1.31 15.41 -12.77
CA GLU A 143 2.16 15.03 -11.64
C GLU A 143 1.45 15.36 -10.32
N PHE A 144 1.59 14.44 -9.36
CA PHE A 144 1.03 14.53 -8.03
C PHE A 144 2.12 14.19 -7.02
N THR A 145 2.23 15.02 -5.98
CA THR A 145 3.12 14.77 -4.85
C THR A 145 2.34 15.06 -3.59
N ALA A 146 2.24 14.06 -2.72
CA ALA A 146 1.57 14.19 -1.44
C ALA A 146 2.47 14.90 -0.42
N ASP A 147 1.86 15.42 0.64
CA ASP A 147 2.60 15.88 1.81
C ASP A 147 3.51 14.76 2.35
N SER A 148 4.72 15.11 2.76
CA SER A 148 5.73 14.15 3.21
C SER A 148 5.28 13.32 4.41
N LYS A 149 4.51 13.91 5.35
CA LYS A 149 3.97 13.18 6.50
C LYS A 149 2.90 12.18 6.07
N LEU A 150 2.05 12.54 5.11
CA LEU A 150 1.07 11.62 4.54
C LEU A 150 1.75 10.48 3.77
N ALA A 151 2.79 10.79 3.00
CA ALA A 151 3.57 9.81 2.25
C ALA A 151 4.25 8.79 3.18
N LEU A 152 4.95 9.26 4.23
CA LEU A 152 5.59 8.39 5.22
C LEU A 152 4.55 7.56 5.99
N THR A 153 3.46 8.18 6.45
CA THR A 153 2.34 7.48 7.10
C THR A 153 1.78 6.37 6.22
N THR A 154 1.57 6.66 4.94
CA THR A 154 1.05 5.70 3.96
C THR A 154 2.01 4.52 3.79
N TYR A 155 3.31 4.78 3.70
CA TYR A 155 4.28 3.71 3.52
C TYR A 155 4.46 2.85 4.79
N THR A 156 4.42 3.47 5.97
CA THR A 156 4.40 2.76 7.26
C THR A 156 3.16 1.89 7.39
N LEU A 157 1.97 2.42 7.07
CA LEU A 157 0.71 1.67 7.13
C LEU A 157 0.72 0.48 6.18
N ALA A 158 1.19 0.67 4.94
CA ALA A 158 1.33 -0.40 3.98
C ALA A 158 2.26 -1.51 4.50
N LEU A 159 3.37 -1.13 5.14
CA LEU A 159 4.30 -2.09 5.74
C LEU A 159 3.66 -2.84 6.91
N GLN A 160 2.92 -2.15 7.78
CA GLN A 160 2.22 -2.77 8.91
C GLN A 160 1.22 -3.84 8.42
N LEU A 161 0.42 -3.54 7.39
CA LEU A 161 -0.55 -4.47 6.80
C LEU A 161 0.06 -5.80 6.34
N VAL A 162 1.33 -5.79 5.93
CA VAL A 162 2.01 -6.99 5.40
C VAL A 162 2.95 -7.65 6.41
N LEU A 163 3.29 -6.97 7.51
CA LEU A 163 4.10 -7.53 8.59
C LEU A 163 3.26 -8.10 9.73
N GLU A 164 2.12 -7.51 10.06
CA GLU A 164 1.33 -7.96 11.19
C GLU A 164 0.73 -9.35 10.93
N PRO A 165 0.94 -10.31 11.85
CA PRO A 165 0.36 -11.62 11.72
C PRO A 165 -1.15 -11.53 11.87
N VAL A 166 -1.88 -12.10 10.92
CA VAL A 166 -3.29 -12.44 11.15
C VAL A 166 -3.31 -13.57 12.17
N GLU A 167 -3.87 -13.32 13.36
CA GLU A 167 -4.09 -14.39 14.33
C GLU A 167 -5.09 -15.39 13.72
N CYS A 168 -4.59 -16.57 13.35
CA CYS A 168 -5.45 -17.70 13.03
C CYS A 168 -6.09 -18.19 14.33
N VAL A 169 -7.33 -17.76 14.59
CA VAL A 169 -8.18 -18.41 15.58
C VAL A 169 -8.61 -19.75 14.98
N TYR A 170 -8.00 -20.85 15.44
CA TYR A 170 -8.45 -22.19 15.08
C TYR A 170 -9.85 -22.40 15.69
N GLU A 171 -10.84 -22.79 14.88
CA GLU A 171 -12.09 -23.34 15.41
C GLU A 171 -11.76 -24.65 16.15
N ASP A 172 -11.99 -24.65 17.46
CA ASP A 172 -12.07 -25.83 18.34
C ASP A 172 -11.12 -27.00 18.05
N MET A 173 -9.81 -26.81 18.30
CA MET A 173 -8.93 -27.95 18.58
C MET A 173 -9.24 -28.48 20.00
N LEU A 174 -10.12 -29.47 20.07
CA LEU A 174 -10.33 -30.28 21.27
C LEU A 174 -9.04 -31.10 21.55
N PHE A 175 -8.38 -30.81 22.67
CA PHE A 175 -7.30 -31.64 23.22
C PHE A 175 -7.85 -32.90 23.90
#